data_AF-A0AAQ2C909-F1
#
_entry.id   AF-A0AAQ2C909-F1
#
_cell.length_a   1.000
_cell.length_b   1.000
_cell.length_c   1.000
_cell.angle_alpha   90.00
_cell.angle_beta   90.00
_cell.angle_gamma   90.00
#
_symmetry.space_group_name_H-M   'P 1'
#
loop_
_entity.id
_entity.type
_entity.pdbx_description
1 polymer ?
#
loop_
_entity_poly.entity_id
_entity_poly.type
_entity_poly.pdbx_seq_one_letter_code
_entity_poly.pdbx_strand_id
1 'polypeptide(L)'
;MKPSVFEEREAMGRHFDAIAEAERDIAAAFARRAERVEDARRFGQAIAHHNARVPGARRDAREVAERELSSELACTIRVPQRMAENLVAESRALAVDLPATRAALASGEISYRHA
;
A
#
# COMPACT_ATOMS: atom_id res chain seq x y z
N MET A 1 -22.63 10.49 41.19
CA MET A 1 -23.27 11.54 40.38
C MET A 1 -23.27 11.03 38.94
N LYS A 2 -24.44 10.96 38.28
CA LYS A 2 -24.48 10.55 36.86
C LYS A 2 -23.92 11.69 36.01
N PRO A 3 -23.06 11.41 35.00
CA PRO A 3 -22.58 12.44 34.10
C PRO A 3 -23.77 13.11 33.39
N SER A 4 -23.63 14.39 33.13
CA SER A 4 -24.59 15.15 32.34
C SER A 4 -24.55 14.70 30.88
N VAL A 5 -25.65 14.92 30.16
CA VAL A 5 -25.77 14.59 28.72
C VAL A 5 -24.67 15.27 27.88
N PHE A 6 -24.15 16.42 28.31
CA PHE A 6 -23.02 17.10 27.66
C PHE A 6 -21.69 16.36 27.87
N GLU A 7 -21.39 15.95 29.09
CA GLU A 7 -20.18 15.16 29.41
C GLU A 7 -20.19 13.80 28.70
N GLU A 8 -21.36 13.16 28.58
CA GLU A 8 -21.53 11.93 27.81
C GLU A 8 -21.27 12.12 26.31
N ARG A 9 -21.74 13.24 25.74
CA ARG A 9 -21.49 13.60 24.33
C ARG A 9 -20.03 13.93 24.06
N GLU A 10 -19.39 14.67 24.96
CA GLU A 10 -17.95 14.95 24.86
C GLU A 10 -17.11 13.68 24.97
N ALA A 11 -17.47 12.77 25.87
CA ALA A 11 -16.82 11.47 25.98
C ALA A 11 -16.96 10.65 24.69
N MET A 12 -18.15 10.64 24.09
CA MET A 12 -18.37 10.02 22.77
C MET A 12 -17.53 10.68 21.67
N GLY A 13 -17.44 12.02 21.66
CA GLY A 13 -16.59 12.77 20.72
C GLY A 13 -15.13 12.33 20.76
N ARG A 14 -14.56 12.17 21.97
CA ARG A 14 -13.18 11.68 22.15
C ARG A 14 -12.95 10.29 21.54
N HIS A 15 -13.96 9.41 21.56
CA HIS A 15 -13.85 8.11 20.90
C HIS A 15 -13.78 8.24 19.38
N PHE A 16 -14.58 9.13 18.78
CA PHE A 16 -14.51 9.39 17.34
C PHE A 16 -13.19 10.04 16.93
N ASP A 17 -12.66 10.95 17.73
CA ASP A 17 -11.35 11.57 17.47
C ASP A 17 -10.23 10.52 17.46
N ALA A 18 -10.26 9.60 18.43
CA ALA A 18 -9.31 8.49 18.50
C ALA A 18 -9.44 7.51 17.31
N ILE A 19 -10.67 7.24 16.86
CA ILE A 19 -10.92 6.43 15.65
C ILE A 19 -10.35 7.15 14.42
N ALA A 20 -10.59 8.45 14.28
CA ALA A 20 -10.08 9.23 13.17
C ALA A 20 -8.54 9.29 13.16
N GLU A 21 -7.90 9.34 14.32
CA GLU A 21 -6.44 9.24 14.45
C GLU A 21 -5.93 7.88 13.98
N ALA A 22 -6.54 6.79 14.43
CA ALA A 22 -6.18 5.44 14.00
C ALA A 22 -6.35 5.25 12.47
N GLU A 23 -7.43 5.79 11.87
CA GLU A 23 -7.63 5.74 10.42
C GLU A 23 -6.56 6.53 9.66
N ARG A 24 -6.09 7.67 10.18
CA ARG A 24 -4.96 8.42 9.60
C ARG A 24 -3.66 7.62 9.65
N ASP A 25 -3.40 6.93 10.77
CA ASP A 25 -2.22 6.07 10.89
C ASP A 25 -2.25 4.89 9.91
N ILE A 26 -3.42 4.29 9.72
CA ILE A 26 -3.66 3.22 8.73
C ILE A 26 -3.45 3.75 7.31
N ALA A 27 -4.01 4.92 6.97
CA ALA A 27 -3.82 5.57 5.68
C ALA A 27 -2.31 5.82 5.39
N ALA A 28 -1.59 6.39 6.36
CA ALA A 28 -0.16 6.61 6.26
C ALA A 28 0.62 5.29 6.09
N ALA A 29 0.21 4.22 6.77
CA ALA A 29 0.79 2.89 6.59
C ALA A 29 0.58 2.34 5.18
N PHE A 30 -0.59 2.57 4.57
CA PHE A 30 -0.84 2.18 3.18
C PHE A 30 0.03 2.96 2.19
N ALA A 31 0.24 4.26 2.39
CA ALA A 31 1.15 5.05 1.57
C ALA A 31 2.59 4.51 1.64
N ARG A 32 3.08 4.19 2.85
CA ARG A 32 4.41 3.56 3.04
C ARG A 32 4.49 2.18 2.38
N ARG A 33 3.43 1.38 2.47
CA ARG A 33 3.38 0.06 1.81
C ARG A 33 3.51 0.20 0.29
N ALA A 34 2.82 1.16 -0.31
CA ALA A 34 2.90 1.40 -1.75
C ALA A 34 4.33 1.70 -2.21
N GLU A 35 5.05 2.56 -1.48
CA GLU A 35 6.47 2.83 -1.75
C GLU A 35 7.33 1.57 -1.66
N ARG A 36 7.19 0.78 -0.58
CA ARG A 36 8.00 -0.42 -0.38
C ARG A 36 7.73 -1.52 -1.41
N VAL A 37 6.48 -1.67 -1.84
CA VAL A 37 6.13 -2.61 -2.90
C VAL A 37 6.75 -2.17 -4.23
N GLU A 38 6.71 -0.87 -4.55
CA GLU A 38 7.37 -0.34 -5.75
C GLU A 38 8.89 -0.49 -5.70
N ASP A 39 9.52 -0.24 -4.55
CA ASP A 39 10.97 -0.44 -4.36
C ASP A 39 11.36 -1.91 -4.58
N ALA A 40 10.60 -2.84 -3.98
CA ALA A 40 10.81 -4.28 -4.16
C ALA A 40 10.65 -4.69 -5.64
N ARG A 41 9.64 -4.14 -6.33
CA ARG A 41 9.41 -4.37 -7.76
C ARG A 41 10.58 -3.88 -8.61
N ARG A 42 11.07 -2.66 -8.36
CA ARG A 42 12.23 -2.10 -9.08
C ARG A 42 13.49 -2.94 -8.85
N PHE A 43 13.72 -3.38 -7.62
CA PHE A 43 14.84 -4.23 -7.28
C PHE A 43 14.78 -5.57 -8.02
N GLY A 44 13.63 -6.26 -8.00
CA GLY A 44 13.44 -7.51 -8.74
C GLY A 44 13.63 -7.34 -10.25
N GLN A 45 13.09 -6.26 -10.83
CA GLN A 45 13.28 -5.96 -12.25
C GLN A 45 14.74 -5.65 -12.62
N ALA A 46 15.50 -5.01 -11.73
CA ALA A 46 16.92 -4.74 -11.96
C ALA A 46 17.75 -6.04 -11.98
N ILE A 47 17.47 -6.98 -11.06
CA ILE A 47 18.09 -8.31 -11.04
C ILE A 47 17.75 -9.07 -12.32
N ALA A 48 16.48 -9.12 -12.71
CA ALA A 48 16.03 -9.77 -13.94
C ALA A 48 16.70 -9.19 -15.18
N HIS A 49 16.84 -7.86 -15.25
CA HIS A 49 17.51 -7.17 -16.35
C HIS A 49 18.98 -7.55 -16.48
N HIS A 50 19.70 -7.63 -15.36
CA HIS A 50 21.10 -8.04 -15.32
C HIS A 50 21.29 -9.49 -15.78
N ASN A 51 20.37 -10.38 -15.42
CA ASN A 51 20.49 -11.81 -15.70
C ASN A 51 20.08 -12.20 -17.14
N ALA A 52 19.34 -11.36 -17.85
CA ALA A 52 18.86 -11.65 -19.19
C ALA A 52 19.89 -11.31 -20.29
N ARG A 53 20.59 -12.35 -20.76
CA ARG A 53 21.71 -12.28 -21.72
C ARG A 53 21.32 -12.39 -23.21
N VAL A 54 20.06 -12.68 -23.52
CA VAL A 54 19.57 -12.93 -24.90
C VAL A 54 18.38 -12.02 -25.21
N PRO A 55 18.24 -11.49 -26.45
CA PRO A 55 17.02 -10.81 -26.89
C PRO A 55 15.79 -11.72 -26.74
N GLY A 56 14.68 -11.20 -26.22
CA GLY A 56 13.49 -11.99 -25.86
C GLY A 56 13.47 -12.43 -24.39
N ALA A 57 14.56 -13.02 -23.89
CA ALA A 57 14.69 -13.47 -22.50
C ALA A 57 14.53 -12.33 -21.48
N ARG A 58 14.76 -11.07 -21.87
CA ARG A 58 14.52 -9.88 -21.03
C ARG A 58 13.05 -9.67 -20.69
N ARG A 59 12.15 -9.93 -21.64
CA ARG A 59 10.71 -9.80 -21.42
C ARG A 59 10.24 -10.90 -20.47
N ASP A 60 10.67 -12.13 -20.75
CA ASP A 60 10.36 -13.30 -19.93
C ASP A 60 10.90 -13.12 -18.50
N ALA A 61 12.13 -12.64 -18.34
CA ALA A 61 12.72 -12.39 -17.01
C ALA A 61 11.97 -11.32 -16.20
N ARG A 62 11.45 -10.27 -16.86
CA ARG A 62 10.62 -9.26 -16.18
C ARG A 62 9.28 -9.83 -15.74
N GLU A 63 8.63 -10.62 -16.59
CA GLU A 63 7.37 -11.27 -16.25
C GLU A 63 7.56 -12.27 -15.10
N VAL A 64 8.64 -13.05 -15.12
CA VAL A 64 9.00 -13.95 -14.01
C VAL A 64 9.22 -13.16 -12.72
N ALA A 65 9.99 -12.08 -12.74
CA ALA A 65 10.23 -11.24 -11.56
C ALA A 65 8.94 -10.63 -10.99
N GLU A 66 7.99 -10.23 -11.85
CA GLU A 66 6.69 -9.72 -11.41
C GLU A 66 5.82 -10.81 -10.74
N ARG A 67 5.85 -12.03 -11.28
CA ARG A 67 5.14 -13.19 -10.69
C ARG A 67 5.77 -13.63 -9.37
N GLU A 68 7.09 -13.65 -9.29
CA GLU A 68 7.83 -13.96 -8.06
C GLU A 68 7.50 -12.93 -6.97
N LEU A 69 7.59 -11.63 -7.28
CA LEU A 69 7.21 -10.57 -6.35
C LEU A 69 5.78 -10.75 -5.84
N SER A 70 4.82 -10.97 -6.75
CA SER A 70 3.41 -11.09 -6.38
C SER A 70 3.16 -12.30 -5.48
N SER A 71 3.83 -13.43 -5.76
CA SER A 71 3.74 -14.65 -4.96
C SER A 71 4.36 -14.48 -3.58
N GLU A 72 5.56 -13.93 -3.49
CA GLU A 72 6.24 -13.64 -2.22
C GLU A 72 5.45 -12.63 -1.38
N LEU A 73 4.90 -11.60 -2.01
CA LEU A 73 4.04 -10.62 -1.35
C LEU A 73 2.77 -11.30 -0.80
N ALA A 74 2.09 -12.12 -1.60
CA ALA A 74 0.90 -12.86 -1.19
C ALA A 74 1.17 -13.71 0.06
N CYS A 75 2.28 -14.46 0.08
CA CYS A 75 2.70 -15.25 1.23
C CYS A 75 3.05 -14.38 2.45
N THR A 76 3.79 -13.29 2.23
CA THR A 76 4.26 -12.39 3.30
C THR A 76 3.10 -11.76 4.07
N ILE A 77 2.10 -11.23 3.36
CA ILE A 77 0.96 -10.54 3.99
C ILE A 77 -0.28 -11.44 4.13
N ARG A 78 -0.18 -12.73 3.76
CA ARG A 78 -1.21 -13.77 3.90
C ARG A 78 -2.52 -13.41 3.19
N VAL A 79 -2.42 -13.09 1.90
CA VAL A 79 -3.57 -12.72 1.06
C VAL A 79 -3.63 -13.60 -0.20
N PRO A 80 -4.78 -13.70 -0.88
CA PRO A 80 -4.86 -14.40 -2.15
C PRO A 80 -3.95 -13.80 -3.22
N GLN A 81 -3.41 -14.62 -4.13
CA GLN A 81 -2.52 -14.19 -5.22
C GLN A 81 -3.08 -13.00 -6.01
N ARG A 82 -4.35 -13.09 -6.41
CA ARG A 82 -5.07 -12.04 -7.16
C ARG A 82 -5.04 -10.68 -6.44
N MET A 83 -5.10 -10.69 -5.11
CA MET A 83 -5.07 -9.49 -4.29
C MET A 83 -3.66 -8.90 -4.21
N ALA A 84 -2.62 -9.74 -4.16
CA ALA A 84 -1.24 -9.29 -4.21
C ALA A 84 -0.89 -8.68 -5.57
N GLU A 85 -1.34 -9.27 -6.68
CA GLU A 85 -1.18 -8.71 -8.04
C GLU A 85 -1.81 -7.31 -8.15
N ASN A 86 -3.05 -7.15 -7.68
CA ASN A 86 -3.72 -5.85 -7.65
C ASN A 86 -2.95 -4.86 -6.77
N LEU A 87 -2.48 -5.31 -5.59
CA LEU A 87 -1.70 -4.47 -4.70
C LEU A 87 -0.38 -4.01 -5.34
N VAL A 88 0.30 -4.85 -6.12
CA VAL A 88 1.50 -4.44 -6.87
C VAL A 88 1.17 -3.37 -7.90
N ALA A 89 0.08 -3.53 -8.64
CA ALA A 89 -0.36 -2.56 -9.65
C ALA A 89 -0.76 -1.21 -9.00
N GLU A 90 -1.57 -1.25 -7.95
CA GLU A 90 -2.00 -0.08 -7.16
C GLU A 90 -0.81 0.64 -6.52
N SER A 91 0.12 -0.12 -5.94
CA SER A 91 1.33 0.42 -5.32
C SER A 91 2.21 1.16 -6.32
N ARG A 92 2.39 0.59 -7.52
CA ARG A 92 3.10 1.26 -8.62
C ARG A 92 2.39 2.56 -9.02
N ALA A 93 1.06 2.52 -9.18
CA ALA A 93 0.29 3.70 -9.55
C ALA A 93 0.47 4.82 -8.50
N LEU A 94 0.34 4.52 -7.21
CA LEU A 94 0.52 5.49 -6.13
C LEU A 94 1.96 6.00 -6.02
N ALA A 95 2.96 5.15 -6.22
CA ALA A 95 4.36 5.52 -6.09
C ALA A 95 4.90 6.32 -7.28
N VAL A 96 4.38 6.06 -8.50
CA VAL A 96 4.94 6.60 -9.74
C VAL A 96 3.99 7.57 -10.43
N ASP A 97 2.74 7.16 -10.61
CA ASP A 97 1.79 7.85 -11.50
C ASP A 97 0.94 8.90 -10.73
N LEU A 98 0.70 8.67 -9.44
CA LEU A 98 -0.21 9.45 -8.58
C LEU A 98 0.47 9.94 -7.28
N PRO A 99 1.61 10.66 -7.35
CA PRO A 99 2.34 11.07 -6.14
C PRO A 99 1.54 12.03 -5.25
N ALA A 100 0.65 12.85 -5.81
CA ALA A 100 -0.23 13.72 -5.03
C ALA A 100 -1.28 12.92 -4.24
N THR A 101 -1.90 11.91 -4.87
CA THR A 101 -2.82 10.98 -4.19
C THR A 101 -2.11 10.23 -3.06
N ARG A 102 -0.88 9.77 -3.30
CA ARG A 102 -0.07 9.14 -2.26
C ARG A 102 0.26 10.10 -1.11
N ALA A 103 0.53 11.38 -1.41
CA ALA A 103 0.77 12.38 -0.37
C ALA A 103 -0.49 12.64 0.49
N ALA A 104 -1.67 12.72 -0.15
CA ALA A 104 -2.95 12.84 0.57
C ALA A 104 -3.28 11.59 1.41
N LEU A 105 -2.91 10.40 0.91
CA LEU A 105 -3.00 9.16 1.68
C LEU A 105 -2.02 9.16 2.86
N ALA A 106 -0.80 9.67 2.67
CA ALA A 106 0.23 9.76 3.70
C ALA A 106 -0.11 10.75 4.83
N SER A 107 -0.82 11.83 4.52
CA SER A 107 -1.35 12.77 5.52
C SER A 107 -2.63 12.28 6.20
N GLY A 108 -3.22 11.19 5.71
CA GLY A 108 -4.51 10.68 6.18
C GLY A 108 -5.71 11.56 5.77
N GLU A 109 -5.54 12.43 4.77
CA GLU A 109 -6.63 13.20 4.17
C GLU A 109 -7.62 12.30 3.42
N ILE A 110 -7.10 11.22 2.82
CA ILE A 110 -7.91 10.19 2.16
C ILE A 110 -7.59 8.79 2.72
N SER A 111 -8.58 7.90 2.65
CA SER A 111 -8.39 6.47 2.92
C SER A 111 -7.86 5.75 1.69
N TYR A 112 -7.28 4.55 1.87
CA TYR A 112 -6.82 3.73 0.75
C TYR A 112 -7.94 3.37 -0.25
N ARG A 113 -9.19 3.26 0.21
CA ARG A 113 -10.34 2.98 -0.67
C ARG A 113 -10.71 4.17 -1.57
N HIS A 114 -10.26 5.37 -1.26
CA HIS A 114 -10.46 6.57 -2.08
C HIS A 114 -9.28 6.86 -3.02
N ALA A 115 -8.14 6.24 -2.78
CA ALA A 115 -6.90 6.43 -3.54
C ALA A 115 -6.95 5.64 -4.86
#